data_AF-A0A7Z0LVH3-F1
#
_entry.id   AF-A0A7Z0LVH3-F1
#
_cell.length_a   1.000
_cell.length_b   1.000
_cell.length_c   1.000
_cell.angle_alpha   90.00
_cell.angle_beta   90.00
_cell.angle_gamma   90.00
#
_symmetry.space_group_name_H-M   'P 1'
#
loop_
_entity.id
_entity.type
_entity.pdbx_description
1 polymer ?
#
loop_
_entity_poly.entity_id
_entity_poly.type
_entity_poly.pdbx_seq_one_letter_code
_entity_poly.pdbx_strand_id
1 'polypeptide(L)'
;MPDQDTCVANDRMIVNAQWFAARAFMTLWHNYASMSQRTDIRDAFIRNYHRANRWHVTFHEIAVEKKLMAPLPTVEPKDMPLIPE
;
A
#
# COMPACT_ATOMS: atom_id res chain seq x y z
N MET A 1 -21.79 33.89 -8.97
CA MET A 1 -20.73 33.64 -7.96
C MET A 1 -19.73 32.69 -8.61
N PRO A 2 -18.41 32.91 -8.51
CA PRO A 2 -17.48 31.92 -9.01
C PRO A 2 -17.64 30.65 -8.17
N ASP A 3 -17.80 29.57 -8.90
CA ASP A 3 -18.00 28.20 -8.45
C ASP A 3 -16.90 27.76 -7.47
N GLN A 4 -17.29 27.26 -6.30
CA GLN A 4 -16.36 26.70 -5.30
C GLN A 4 -15.90 25.28 -5.66
N ASP A 5 -16.12 24.82 -6.90
CA ASP A 5 -15.50 23.63 -7.51
C ASP A 5 -14.00 23.83 -7.83
N THR A 6 -13.24 24.48 -6.95
CA THR A 6 -11.80 24.23 -6.91
C THR A 6 -11.60 22.86 -6.29
N CYS A 7 -11.09 21.92 -7.09
CA CYS A 7 -10.77 20.53 -6.75
C CYS A 7 -9.88 20.41 -5.49
N VAL A 8 -10.47 20.56 -4.29
CA VAL A 8 -9.77 20.33 -3.03
C VAL A 8 -9.80 18.82 -2.80
N ALA A 9 -8.64 18.18 -2.91
CA ALA A 9 -8.50 16.76 -2.58
C ALA A 9 -9.03 16.52 -1.17
N ASN A 10 -10.08 15.73 -1.04
CA ASN A 10 -10.64 15.39 0.27
C ASN A 10 -9.77 14.34 0.98
N ASP A 11 -9.90 14.23 2.30
CA ASP A 11 -9.09 13.32 3.13
C ASP A 11 -9.15 11.87 2.63
N ARG A 12 -10.31 11.42 2.16
CA ARG A 12 -10.50 10.07 1.61
C ARG A 12 -9.66 9.87 0.35
N MET A 13 -9.64 10.83 -0.56
CA MET A 13 -8.82 10.81 -1.78
C MET A 13 -7.33 10.78 -1.44
N ILE A 14 -6.89 11.60 -0.48
CA ILE A 14 -5.49 11.65 -0.06
C ILE A 14 -5.05 10.30 0.52
N VAL A 15 -5.85 9.72 1.43
CA VAL A 15 -5.51 8.44 2.06
C VAL A 15 -5.52 7.29 1.05
N ASN A 16 -6.51 7.25 0.14
CA ASN A 16 -6.52 6.27 -0.95
C ASN A 16 -5.29 6.41 -1.85
N ALA A 17 -4.92 7.64 -2.21
CA ALA A 17 -3.74 7.90 -3.04
C ALA A 17 -2.46 7.42 -2.37
N GLN A 18 -2.27 7.70 -1.07
CA GLN A 18 -1.10 7.23 -0.31
C GLN A 18 -1.06 5.71 -0.18
N TRP A 19 -2.22 5.07 0.06
CA TRP A 19 -2.33 3.62 0.15
C TRP A 19 -1.92 2.93 -1.16
N PHE A 20 -2.42 3.41 -2.30
CA PHE A 20 -2.04 2.90 -3.62
C PHE A 20 -0.59 3.25 -4.01
N ALA A 21 -0.12 4.45 -3.69
CA ALA A 21 1.26 4.87 -3.97
C ALA A 21 2.28 3.98 -3.23
N ALA A 22 2.05 3.70 -1.95
CA ALA A 22 2.90 2.79 -1.18
C ALA A 22 2.97 1.40 -1.82
N ARG A 23 1.84 0.87 -2.29
CA ARG A 23 1.79 -0.42 -3.01
C ARG A 23 2.55 -0.36 -4.34
N ALA A 24 2.43 0.72 -5.11
CA ALA A 24 3.14 0.88 -6.37
C ALA A 24 4.66 0.89 -6.15
N PHE A 25 5.14 1.63 -5.14
CA PHE A 25 6.56 1.63 -4.83
C PHE A 25 7.05 0.28 -4.32
N MET A 26 6.25 -0.46 -3.52
CA MET A 26 6.57 -1.84 -3.13
C MET A 26 6.84 -2.71 -4.37
N THR A 27 5.97 -2.65 -5.39
CA THR A 27 6.20 -3.37 -6.65
C THR A 27 7.49 -2.96 -7.32
N LEU A 28 7.79 -1.65 -7.40
CA LEU A 28 9.03 -1.16 -8.00
C LEU A 28 10.27 -1.67 -7.25
N TRP A 29 10.31 -1.54 -5.92
CA TRP A 29 11.44 -2.01 -5.13
C TRP A 29 11.61 -3.53 -5.23
N HIS A 30 10.53 -4.30 -5.25
CA HIS A 30 10.60 -5.73 -5.48
C HIS A 30 11.21 -6.06 -6.86
N ASN A 31 10.73 -5.42 -7.92
CA ASN A 31 11.24 -5.63 -9.28
C ASN A 31 12.73 -5.28 -9.39
N TYR A 32 13.14 -4.13 -8.86
CA TYR A 32 14.53 -3.72 -8.88
C TYR A 32 15.44 -4.59 -8.01
N ALA A 33 14.95 -5.12 -6.88
CA ALA A 33 15.68 -6.11 -6.10
C ALA A 33 15.96 -7.37 -6.93
N SER A 34 14.95 -7.88 -7.63
CA SER A 34 15.04 -9.05 -8.51
C SER A 34 15.98 -8.84 -9.71
N MET A 35 16.01 -7.63 -10.27
CA MET A 35 16.89 -7.27 -11.39
C MET A 35 18.32 -6.93 -10.96
N SER A 36 18.56 -6.68 -9.67
CA SER A 36 19.87 -6.24 -9.18
C SER A 36 20.88 -7.37 -9.16
N GLN A 37 21.99 -7.19 -9.89
CA GLN A 37 23.14 -8.10 -9.88
C GLN A 37 24.08 -7.87 -8.68
N ARG A 38 23.98 -6.70 -8.06
CA ARG A 38 24.76 -6.31 -6.88
C ARG A 38 23.97 -6.54 -5.60
N THR A 39 24.57 -7.25 -4.64
CA THR A 39 23.92 -7.63 -3.38
C THR A 39 23.63 -6.45 -2.47
N ASP A 40 24.53 -5.47 -2.38
CA ASP A 40 24.34 -4.26 -1.57
C ASP A 40 23.15 -3.40 -2.06
N ILE A 41 23.00 -3.28 -3.38
CA ILE A 41 21.88 -2.59 -4.02
C ILE A 41 20.58 -3.39 -3.81
N ARG A 42 20.61 -4.71 -4.01
CA ARG A 42 19.46 -5.59 -3.75
C ARG A 42 18.95 -5.45 -2.32
N ASP A 43 19.85 -5.49 -1.35
CA ASP A 43 19.48 -5.36 0.06
C ASP A 43 18.87 -3.99 0.37
N ALA A 44 19.36 -2.92 -0.27
CA ALA A 44 18.75 -1.60 -0.15
C ALA A 44 17.30 -1.57 -0.66
N PHE A 45 17.02 -2.21 -1.80
CA PHE A 45 15.66 -2.34 -2.32
C PHE A 45 14.75 -3.17 -1.40
N ILE A 46 15.23 -4.31 -0.89
CA ILE A 46 14.47 -5.15 0.04
C ILE A 46 14.14 -4.38 1.34
N ARG A 47 15.09 -3.63 1.90
CA ARG A 47 14.83 -2.78 3.08
C ARG A 47 13.77 -1.73 2.81
N ASN A 48 13.79 -1.09 1.63
CA ASN A 48 12.78 -0.10 1.25
C ASN A 48 11.40 -0.73 1.04
N TYR A 49 11.34 -1.92 0.43
CA TYR A 49 10.11 -2.70 0.32
C TYR A 49 9.47 -2.94 1.69
N HIS A 50 10.24 -3.43 2.68
CA HIS A 50 9.71 -3.68 4.02
C HIS A 50 9.30 -2.39 4.75
N ARG A 51 10.05 -1.29 4.55
CA ARG A 51 9.67 0.01 5.11
C ARG A 51 8.33 0.47 4.55
N ALA A 52 8.13 0.35 3.24
CA ALA A 52 6.89 0.75 2.61
C ALA A 52 5.71 -0.16 2.94
N ASN A 53 5.94 -1.46 3.15
CA ASN A 53 4.90 -2.36 3.64
C ASN A 53 4.30 -1.87 4.97
N ARG A 54 5.16 -1.40 5.90
CA ARG A 54 4.69 -0.83 7.18
C ARG A 54 3.84 0.43 6.96
N TRP A 55 4.25 1.32 6.05
CA TRP A 55 3.47 2.50 5.69
C TRP A 55 2.13 2.12 5.03
N HIS A 56 2.13 1.15 4.13
CA HIS A 56 0.93 0.67 3.44
C HIS A 56 -0.12 0.14 4.44
N VAL A 57 0.30 -0.66 5.42
CA VAL A 57 -0.57 -1.14 6.51
C VAL A 57 -1.08 0.03 7.36
N THR A 58 -0.18 0.93 7.77
CA THR A 58 -0.54 2.10 8.60
C THR A 58 -1.57 3.00 7.91
N PHE A 59 -1.41 3.26 6.60
CA PHE A 59 -2.38 4.05 5.84
C PHE A 59 -3.76 3.39 5.82
N HIS A 60 -3.81 2.06 5.67
CA HIS A 60 -5.06 1.33 5.70
C HIS A 60 -5.73 1.38 7.08
N GLU A 61 -4.99 1.16 8.16
CA GLU A 61 -5.51 1.22 9.53
C GLU A 61 -6.11 2.59 9.86
N ILE A 62 -5.37 3.67 9.56
CA ILE A 62 -5.86 5.05 9.74
C ILE A 62 -7.11 5.30 8.88
N ALA A 63 -7.15 4.79 7.65
CA ALA A 63 -8.30 4.94 6.77
C ALA A 63 -9.57 4.29 7.34
N VAL A 64 -9.43 3.09 7.89
CA VAL A 64 -10.54 2.35 8.50
C VAL A 64 -10.99 3.04 9.79
N GLU A 65 -10.07 3.44 10.65
CA GLU A 65 -10.37 4.16 11.91
C GLU A 65 -11.16 5.46 11.63
N LYS A 66 -10.73 6.22 10.62
CA LYS A 66 -11.39 7.45 10.18
C LYS A 66 -12.64 7.24 9.33
N LYS A 67 -13.07 5.99 9.11
CA LYS A 67 -14.23 5.62 8.28
C LYS A 67 -14.12 6.11 6.83
N LEU A 68 -12.90 6.24 6.31
CA LEU A 68 -12.61 6.63 4.92
C LEU A 68 -12.53 5.42 3.98
N MET A 69 -12.22 4.23 4.53
CA MET A 69 -12.24 2.94 3.84
C MET A 69 -12.98 1.89 4.67
N ALA A 70 -13.52 0.88 3.98
CA ALA A 70 -14.06 -0.31 4.63
C ALA A 70 -12.92 -1.21 5.12
N PRO A 71 -13.08 -1.92 6.24
CA PRO A 71 -12.11 -2.92 6.68
C PRO A 71 -11.99 -4.05 5.64
N LEU A 72 -10.81 -4.69 5.61
CA LEU A 72 -10.62 -5.90 4.81
C LEU A 72 -11.57 -7.00 5.30
N PRO A 73 -12.05 -7.87 4.40
CA PRO A 73 -12.87 -9.00 4.79
C PRO A 73 -12.08 -9.91 5.73
N THR A 74 -12.74 -10.40 6.78
CA THR A 74 -12.19 -11.45 7.62
C THR A 74 -12.40 -12.78 6.89
N VAL A 75 -11.33 -13.50 6.61
CA VAL A 75 -11.38 -14.84 6.02
C VAL A 75 -11.22 -15.85 7.15
N GLU A 76 -12.22 -16.70 7.37
CA GLU A 76 -12.10 -17.77 8.35
C GLU A 76 -11.15 -18.87 7.82
N PRO A 77 -10.46 -19.63 8.68
CA PRO A 77 -9.53 -20.68 8.23
C PRO A 77 -10.16 -21.71 7.29
N LYS A 78 -11.47 -21.98 7.45
CA LYS A 78 -12.24 -22.89 6.60
C LYS A 78 -12.43 -22.38 5.16
N ASP A 79 -12.30 -21.06 4.96
CA ASP A 79 -12.50 -20.35 3.70
C ASP A 79 -11.17 -19.99 3.03
N MET A 80 -10.02 -20.34 3.64
CA MET A 80 -8.72 -20.14 3.01
C MET A 80 -8.53 -21.11 1.84
N PRO A 81 -8.05 -20.64 0.68
CA PRO A 81 -7.74 -21.52 -0.43
C PRO A 81 -6.64 -22.52 -0.02
N LEU A 82 -6.75 -23.76 -0.50
CA LEU A 82 -5.72 -24.78 -0.31
C LEU A 82 -4.40 -24.27 -0.89
N ILE A 83 -3.32 -24.32 -0.11
CA ILE A 83 -1.98 -23.95 -0.57
C ILE A 83 -1.53 -25.06 -1.54
N PRO A 84 -1.23 -24.74 -2.82
CA PRO A 84 -0.68 -25.71 -3.75
C PRO A 84 0.68 -26.22 -3.25
N GLU A 85 0.89 -27.54 -3.33
CA GLU A 85 2.18 -28.19 -3.06
C GLU A 85 3.24 -27.85 -4.12
#